data_AF-A0A699ZIK0-F1
#
_entry.id   AF-A0A699ZIK0-F1
#
_cell.length_a   1.000
_cell.length_b   1.000
_cell.length_c   1.000
_cell.angle_alpha   90.00
_cell.angle_beta   90.00
_cell.angle_gamma   90.00
#
_symmetry.space_group_name_H-M   'P 1'
#
loop_
_entity.id
_entity.type
_entity.pdbx_description
1 polymer ?
#
loop_
_entity_poly.entity_id
_entity_poly.type
_entity_poly.pdbx_seq_one_letter_code
_entity_poly.pdbx_strand_id
1 'polypeptide(L)'
;MENMLMAEGFVEARNLAKKFASLYYLLEDLLSPQKHYDWGLRAIKSVLVVAGSLLRAEAGQVESDVLFRALRDFNIPKILAEDMVIFMGLLNDLFPGVDPPRKRDMEFEAVIVATAKEMGLTAEDDFILRIVQ
;
A
#
# COMPACT_ATOMS: atom_id res chain seq x y z
N MET A 1 -2.88 14.61 -10.11
CA MET A 1 -2.35 13.25 -9.88
C MET A 1 -1.34 12.85 -10.96
N GLU A 2 -1.69 12.93 -12.25
CA GLU A 2 -0.79 12.61 -13.38
C GLU A 2 0.59 13.28 -13.25
N ASN A 3 0.65 14.61 -13.12
CA ASN A 3 1.91 15.34 -12.95
C ASN A 3 2.72 14.91 -11.70
N MET A 4 2.04 14.47 -10.63
CA MET A 4 2.71 14.01 -9.42
C MET A 4 3.33 12.62 -9.61
N LEU A 5 2.62 11.71 -10.30
CA LEU A 5 3.18 10.42 -10.70
C LEU A 5 4.36 10.60 -11.67
N MET A 6 4.24 11.49 -12.65
CA MET A 6 5.34 11.82 -13.56
C MET A 6 6.57 12.34 -12.80
N ALA A 7 6.36 13.21 -11.80
CA ALA A 7 7.45 13.72 -10.96
C ALA A 7 8.14 12.61 -10.14
N GLU A 8 7.43 11.52 -9.83
CA GLU A 8 7.98 10.36 -9.14
C GLU A 8 8.66 9.33 -10.07
N GLY A 9 8.61 9.55 -11.39
CA GLY A 9 9.28 8.73 -12.40
C GLY A 9 8.38 7.78 -13.18
N PHE A 10 7.06 7.84 -12.97
CA PHE A 10 6.10 7.02 -13.71
C PHE A 10 5.89 7.53 -15.13
N VAL A 11 6.06 6.65 -16.11
CA VAL A 11 5.84 6.90 -17.54
C VAL A 11 4.37 6.65 -17.92
N GLU A 12 3.72 5.65 -17.32
CA GLU A 12 2.29 5.34 -17.53
C GLU A 12 1.35 6.19 -16.65
N ALA A 13 1.88 7.30 -16.13
CA ALA A 13 1.24 8.16 -15.13
C ALA A 13 -0.20 8.55 -15.45
N ARG A 14 -0.56 8.76 -16.73
CA ARG A 14 -1.93 9.11 -17.13
C ARG A 14 -2.95 8.04 -16.79
N ASN A 15 -2.65 6.78 -17.11
CA ASN A 15 -3.56 5.66 -16.87
C ASN A 15 -3.60 5.33 -15.37
N LEU A 16 -2.43 5.32 -14.74
CA LEU A 16 -2.29 5.07 -13.31
C LEU A 16 -2.95 6.14 -12.44
N ALA A 17 -2.89 7.41 -12.85
CA ALA A 17 -3.56 8.51 -12.16
C ALA A 17 -5.08 8.33 -12.11
N LYS A 18 -5.69 7.83 -13.20
CA LYS A 18 -7.14 7.57 -13.23
C LYS A 18 -7.50 6.47 -12.24
N LYS A 19 -6.78 5.35 -12.25
CA LYS A 19 -6.99 4.25 -11.30
C LYS A 19 -6.84 4.70 -9.85
N PHE A 20 -5.77 5.45 -9.56
CA PHE A 20 -5.53 5.99 -8.23
C PHE A 20 -6.67 6.90 -7.76
N ALA A 21 -7.07 7.87 -8.59
CA ALA A 21 -8.14 8.79 -8.24
C ALA A 21 -9.48 8.08 -8.06
N SER A 22 -9.81 7.12 -8.94
CA SER A 22 -11.00 6.28 -8.82
C SER A 22 -11.00 5.46 -7.53
N LEU A 23 -9.87 4.88 -7.13
CA LEU A 23 -9.77 4.14 -5.87
C LEU A 23 -10.12 5.03 -4.69
N TYR A 24 -9.44 6.17 -4.53
CA TYR A 24 -9.67 7.06 -3.37
C TYR A 24 -11.10 7.61 -3.33
N TYR A 25 -11.68 7.96 -4.48
CA TYR A 25 -13.08 8.37 -4.58
C TYR A 25 -14.03 7.26 -4.14
N LEU A 26 -13.82 6.02 -4.61
CA LEU A 26 -14.65 4.88 -4.25
C LEU A 26 -14.49 4.46 -2.79
N LEU A 27 -13.30 4.60 -2.20
CA LEU A 27 -13.06 4.32 -0.78
C LEU A 27 -13.79 5.32 0.12
N GLU A 28 -13.85 6.60 -0.27
CA GLU A 28 -14.62 7.61 0.45
C GLU A 28 -16.13 7.31 0.44
N ASP A 29 -16.66 6.85 -0.70
CA ASP A 29 -18.09 6.56 -0.87
C ASP A 29 -18.53 5.20 -0.29
N LEU A 30 -17.65 4.18 -0.29
CA LEU A 30 -18.04 2.79 -0.03
C LEU A 30 -17.58 2.23 1.32
N LEU A 31 -16.52 2.79 1.93
CA LEU A 31 -16.09 2.31 3.24
C LEU A 31 -16.98 2.84 4.35
N SER A 32 -17.02 2.12 5.47
CA SER A 32 -17.73 2.59 6.65
C SER A 32 -17.19 3.96 7.13
N PRO A 33 -18.04 4.87 7.64
CA PRO A 33 -17.59 6.18 8.07
C PRO A 33 -16.74 6.08 9.34
N GLN A 34 -15.44 6.33 9.20
CA GLN A 34 -14.50 6.33 10.31
C GLN A 34 -13.84 7.70 10.49
N LYS A 35 -13.65 8.13 11.74
CA LYS A 35 -13.03 9.43 12.06
C LYS A 35 -11.56 9.53 11.63
N HIS A 36 -10.87 8.39 11.51
CA HIS A 36 -9.44 8.33 11.18
C HIS A 36 -9.16 8.11 9.69
N TYR A 37 -10.18 7.89 8.86
CA TYR A 37 -9.98 7.85 7.42
C TYR A 37 -9.68 9.25 6.89
N ASP A 38 -8.56 9.38 6.16
CA ASP A 38 -8.11 10.62 5.52
C ASP A 38 -7.84 10.35 4.04
N TRP A 39 -8.78 10.79 3.20
CA TRP A 39 -8.70 10.70 1.74
C TRP A 39 -8.19 12.01 1.11
N GLY A 40 -7.70 12.95 1.92
CA GLY A 40 -7.24 14.25 1.47
C GLY A 40 -5.92 14.20 0.69
N LEU A 41 -5.61 15.31 0.00
CA LEU A 41 -4.41 15.45 -0.83
C LEU A 41 -3.09 15.18 -0.10
N ARG A 42 -3.04 15.38 1.22
CA ARG A 42 -1.85 15.09 2.03
C ARG A 42 -1.59 13.58 2.10
N ALA A 43 -2.59 12.78 2.44
CA ALA A 43 -2.50 11.33 2.45
C ALA A 43 -2.13 10.79 1.06
N ILE A 44 -2.79 11.31 0.03
CA ILE A 44 -2.53 10.97 -1.37
C ILE A 44 -1.07 11.24 -1.75
N LYS A 45 -0.53 12.42 -1.43
CA LYS A 45 0.86 12.78 -1.75
C LYS A 45 1.85 11.82 -1.08
N SER A 46 1.61 11.42 0.17
CA SER A 46 2.46 10.47 0.89
C SER A 46 2.54 9.12 0.17
N VAL A 47 1.43 8.61 -0.36
CA VAL A 47 1.44 7.36 -1.15
C VAL A 47 2.27 7.50 -2.41
N LEU A 48 2.12 8.61 -3.13
CA LEU A 48 2.85 8.82 -4.38
C LEU A 48 4.37 8.86 -4.16
N VAL A 49 4.82 9.52 -3.08
CA VAL A 49 6.25 9.54 -2.70
C VAL A 49 6.76 8.13 -2.38
N VAL A 50 5.98 7.32 -1.66
CA VAL A 50 6.32 5.91 -1.39
C VAL A 50 6.38 5.10 -2.68
N ALA A 51 5.40 5.27 -3.58
CA ALA A 51 5.36 4.59 -4.88
C ALA A 51 6.58 4.96 -5.74
N GLY A 52 6.98 6.23 -5.76
CA GLY A 52 8.20 6.69 -6.44
C GLY A 52 9.47 6.10 -5.85
N SER A 53 9.56 6.02 -4.52
CA SER A 53 10.68 5.35 -3.84
C SER A 53 10.78 3.87 -4.22
N LEU A 54 9.64 3.16 -4.24
CA LEU A 54 9.57 1.75 -4.65
C LEU A 54 10.00 1.57 -6.10
N LEU A 55 9.51 2.41 -7.02
CA LEU A 55 9.86 2.37 -8.45
C LEU A 55 11.37 2.53 -8.67
N ARG A 56 12.03 3.40 -7.90
CA ARG A 56 13.48 3.65 -8.02
C ARG A 56 14.34 2.60 -7.32
N ALA A 57 13.78 1.81 -6.41
CA ALA A 57 14.53 0.83 -5.63
C ALA A 57 14.99 -0.39 -6.45
N GLU A 58 14.34 -0.68 -7.59
CA GLU A 58 14.67 -1.82 -8.44
C GLU A 58 14.35 -1.50 -9.90
N ALA A 59 15.31 -1.75 -10.80
CA ALA A 59 15.13 -1.49 -12.22
C ALA A 59 14.20 -2.55 -12.86
N GLY A 60 13.38 -2.12 -13.82
CA GLY A 60 12.52 -3.02 -14.61
C GLY A 60 11.22 -3.44 -13.94
N GLN A 61 10.85 -2.82 -12.81
CA GLN A 61 9.54 -3.05 -12.20
C GLN A 61 8.40 -2.57 -13.11
N VAL A 62 7.30 -3.32 -13.12
CA VAL A 62 6.06 -2.93 -13.81
C VAL A 62 5.37 -1.85 -12.98
N GLU A 63 5.12 -0.67 -13.56
CA GLU A 63 4.60 0.48 -12.83
C GLU A 63 3.24 0.24 -12.15
N SER A 64 2.36 -0.55 -12.78
CA SER A 64 1.08 -0.95 -12.18
C SER A 64 1.27 -1.74 -10.88
N ASP A 65 2.25 -2.63 -10.85
CA ASP A 65 2.55 -3.49 -9.70
C ASP A 65 3.14 -2.66 -8.57
N VAL A 66 4.02 -1.71 -8.92
CA VAL A 66 4.57 -0.77 -7.95
C VAL A 66 3.46 0.05 -7.32
N LEU A 67 2.55 0.60 -8.13
CA LEU A 67 1.47 1.43 -7.62
C LEU A 67 0.48 0.61 -6.79
N PHE A 68 0.14 -0.60 -7.23
CA PHE A 68 -0.70 -1.52 -6.46
C PHE A 68 -0.09 -1.82 -5.10
N ARG A 69 1.19 -2.21 -5.06
CA ARG A 69 1.90 -2.49 -3.81
C ARG A 69 1.92 -1.28 -2.89
N ALA A 70 2.20 -0.09 -3.42
CA ALA A 70 2.20 1.14 -2.63
C ALA A 70 0.82 1.45 -2.04
N LEU A 71 -0.25 1.32 -2.85
CA LEU A 71 -1.63 1.52 -2.41
C LEU A 71 -2.06 0.51 -1.36
N ARG A 72 -1.76 -0.78 -1.58
CA ARG A 72 -2.09 -1.87 -0.66
C ARG A 72 -1.37 -1.68 0.68
N ASP A 73 -0.05 -1.62 0.65
CA ASP A 73 0.77 -1.69 1.86
C ASP A 73 0.61 -0.40 2.71
N PHE A 74 0.37 0.76 2.09
CA PHE A 74 0.16 2.03 2.81
C PHE A 74 -1.23 2.14 3.46
N ASN A 75 -2.25 1.51 2.89
CA ASN A 75 -3.62 1.64 3.37
C ASN A 75 -4.04 0.48 4.30
N ILE A 76 -3.54 -0.75 4.11
CA ILE A 76 -3.89 -1.91 4.97
C ILE A 76 -3.86 -1.58 6.48
N PRO A 77 -2.82 -0.93 7.04
CA PRO A 77 -2.76 -0.64 8.48
C PRO A 77 -3.85 0.31 8.99
N LYS A 78 -4.51 1.04 8.08
CA LYS A 78 -5.51 2.07 8.39
C LYS A 78 -6.93 1.57 8.21
N ILE A 79 -7.14 0.61 7.29
CA ILE A 79 -8.44 0.05 6.96
C ILE A 79 -8.93 -0.85 8.08
N LEU A 80 -10.19 -0.67 8.50
CA LEU A 80 -10.84 -1.54 9.47
C LEU A 80 -11.00 -2.96 8.90
N ALA A 81 -10.93 -3.98 9.75
CA ALA A 81 -11.05 -5.38 9.33
C ALA A 81 -12.34 -5.66 8.52
N GLU A 82 -13.46 -5.04 8.90
CA GLU A 82 -14.76 -5.17 8.22
C GLU A 82 -14.76 -4.54 6.82
N ASP A 83 -13.99 -3.49 6.61
CA ASP A 83 -13.86 -2.75 5.35
C ASP A 83 -12.83 -3.39 4.39
N MET A 84 -12.00 -4.32 4.89
CA MET A 84 -10.88 -4.90 4.15
C MET A 84 -11.32 -5.61 2.85
N VAL A 85 -12.47 -6.28 2.88
CA VAL A 85 -13.03 -6.97 1.71
C VAL A 85 -13.39 -5.98 0.60
N ILE A 86 -13.96 -4.83 0.96
CA ILE A 86 -14.31 -3.76 0.01
C ILE A 86 -13.04 -3.14 -0.55
N PHE A 87 -12.08 -2.79 0.32
CA PHE A 87 -10.81 -2.20 -0.09
C PHE A 87 -10.06 -3.09 -1.09
N MET A 88 -9.87 -4.38 -0.77
CA MET A 88 -9.18 -5.32 -1.65
C MET A 88 -9.97 -5.60 -2.94
N GLY A 89 -11.30 -5.65 -2.87
CA GLY A 89 -12.17 -5.79 -4.04
C GLY A 89 -11.98 -4.65 -5.03
N LEU A 90 -12.07 -3.40 -4.56
CA LEU A 90 -11.85 -2.21 -5.39
C LEU A 90 -10.44 -2.16 -5.99
N LEU A 91 -9.44 -2.53 -5.20
CA LEU A 91 -8.06 -2.55 -5.66
C LEU A 91 -7.87 -3.59 -6.79
N ASN A 92 -8.44 -4.78 -6.64
CA ASN A 92 -8.37 -5.84 -7.65
C ASN A 92 -9.16 -5.50 -8.93
N ASP A 93 -10.30 -4.83 -8.81
CA ASP A 93 -11.11 -4.37 -9.96
C ASP A 93 -10.35 -3.31 -10.79
N LEU A 94 -9.61 -2.42 -10.13
CA LEU A 94 -8.83 -1.36 -10.80
C LEU A 94 -7.50 -1.87 -11.36
N PHE A 95 -6.93 -2.95 -10.78
CA PHE A 95 -5.66 -3.55 -11.18
C PHE A 95 -5.83 -5.05 -11.46
N PRO A 96 -6.56 -5.42 -12.53
CA PRO A 96 -6.84 -6.81 -12.82
C PRO A 96 -5.56 -7.59 -13.12
N GLY A 97 -5.39 -8.74 -12.47
CA GLY A 97 -4.24 -9.64 -12.66
C GLY A 97 -2.95 -9.18 -11.98
N VAL A 98 -3.00 -8.14 -11.15
CA VAL A 98 -1.85 -7.60 -10.41
C VAL A 98 -1.90 -8.08 -8.96
N ASP A 99 -0.91 -8.87 -8.54
CA ASP A 99 -0.74 -9.25 -7.13
C ASP A 99 0.75 -9.38 -6.78
N PRO A 100 1.47 -8.25 -6.72
CA PRO A 100 2.89 -8.25 -6.35
C PRO A 100 3.05 -8.64 -4.87
N PRO A 101 4.04 -9.49 -4.55
CA PRO A 101 4.33 -9.81 -3.16
C PRO A 101 4.75 -8.55 -2.38
N ARG A 102 4.47 -8.55 -1.08
CA ARG A 102 4.99 -7.51 -0.16
C ARG A 102 6.52 -7.57 -0.19
N LYS A 103 7.16 -6.40 -0.16
CA LYS A 103 8.61 -6.33 0.05
C LYS A 103 8.94 -6.74 1.49
N ARG A 104 9.79 -7.75 1.65
CA ARG A 104 10.23 -8.26 2.95
C ARG A 104 11.70 -7.98 3.17
N ASP A 105 12.03 -7.53 4.36
CA ASP A 105 13.39 -7.50 4.87
C ASP A 105 13.55 -8.70 5.81
N MET A 106 14.14 -9.77 5.29
CA MET A 106 14.26 -11.02 6.04
C MET A 106 15.22 -10.92 7.22
N GLU A 107 16.22 -10.02 7.14
CA GLU A 107 17.15 -9.77 8.24
C GLU A 107 16.42 -9.05 9.38
N PHE A 108 15.65 -8.01 9.05
CA PHE A 108 14.85 -7.29 10.02
C PHE A 108 13.77 -8.17 10.66
N GLU A 109 13.05 -8.96 9.87
CA GLU A 109 12.03 -9.88 10.40
C GLU A 109 12.64 -10.96 11.31
N ALA A 110 13.86 -11.43 11.04
CA ALA A 110 14.58 -12.35 11.93
C ALA A 110 14.91 -11.71 13.29
N VAL A 111 15.30 -10.43 13.30
CA VAL A 111 15.55 -9.67 14.54
C VAL A 111 14.27 -9.50 15.37
N ILE A 112 13.13 -9.24 14.72
CA ILE A 112 11.83 -9.15 15.40
C ILE A 112 11.52 -10.48 16.10
N VAL A 113 11.67 -11.61 15.40
CA VAL A 113 11.39 -12.94 15.95
C VAL A 113 12.31 -13.27 17.13
N ALA A 114 13.61 -12.96 17.02
CA ALA A 114 14.57 -13.19 18.10
C ALA A 114 14.19 -12.38 19.35
N THR A 115 13.97 -11.08 19.18
CA THR A 115 13.60 -10.16 20.27
C THR A 115 12.29 -10.56 20.94
N ALA A 116 11.26 -10.92 20.15
CA ALA A 116 9.98 -11.38 20.69
C ALA A 116 10.13 -12.62 21.58
N LYS A 117 10.95 -13.60 21.15
CA LYS A 117 11.24 -14.79 21.95
C LYS A 117 11.99 -14.47 23.24
N GLU A 118 12.97 -13.58 23.19
CA GLU A 118 13.71 -13.12 24.38
C GLU A 118 12.77 -12.43 25.40
N MET A 119 11.76 -11.72 24.91
CA MET A 119 10.72 -11.09 25.74
C MET A 119 9.62 -12.07 26.21
N GLY A 120 9.68 -13.34 25.83
CA GLY A 120 8.65 -14.34 26.16
C GLY A 120 7.34 -14.15 25.41
N LEU A 121 7.36 -13.48 24.25
CA LEU A 121 6.21 -13.24 23.38
C LEU A 121 6.13 -14.28 22.25
N THR A 122 4.93 -14.50 21.73
CA THR A 122 4.70 -15.33 20.52
C THR A 122 4.82 -14.46 19.27
N ALA A 123 5.77 -14.78 18.40
CA ALA A 123 5.97 -14.10 17.12
C ALA A 123 5.10 -14.74 16.01
N GLU A 124 3.81 -14.44 16.02
CA GLU A 124 2.89 -14.82 14.95
C GLU A 124 3.08 -13.95 13.70
N ASP A 125 2.63 -14.41 12.53
CA ASP A 125 2.83 -13.68 11.27
C ASP A 125 2.17 -12.29 11.27
N ASP A 126 0.96 -12.14 11.84
CA ASP A 126 0.30 -10.82 11.98
C ASP A 126 1.07 -9.90 12.93
N PHE A 127 1.67 -10.47 13.99
CA PHE A 127 2.50 -9.71 14.92
C PHE A 127 3.74 -9.14 14.24
N ILE A 128 4.45 -9.97 13.45
CA ILE A 128 5.61 -9.53 12.67
C ILE A 128 5.19 -8.49 11.64
N LEU A 129 4.08 -8.75 10.92
CA LEU A 129 3.55 -7.84 9.90
C LEU A 129 3.27 -6.46 10.47
N ARG A 130 2.64 -6.37 11.64
CA ARG A 130 2.32 -5.09 12.31
C ARG A 130 3.54 -4.33 12.81
N ILE A 131 4.67 -4.99 13.08
CA ILE A 131 5.91 -4.30 13.47
C ILE A 131 6.63 -3.74 12.24
N VAL A 132 6.50 -4.41 11.10
CA VAL A 132 7.12 -3.97 9.84
C VAL A 132 6.37 -2.79 9.20
N GLN A 133 5.06 -2.68 9.46
CA GLN A 133 4.17 -1.65 8.89
C GLN A 133 4.10 -0.38 9.74
#